data_AF-A0A519WJC2-F1
#
_entry.id   AF-A0A519WJC2-F1
#
_cell.length_a   1.000
_cell.length_b   1.000
_cell.length_c   1.000
_cell.angle_alpha   90.00
_cell.angle_beta   90.00
_cell.angle_gamma   90.00
#
_symmetry.space_group_name_H-M   'P 1'
#
loop_
_entity.id
_entity.type
_entity.pdbx_description
1 polymer ?
#
loop_
_entity_poly.entity_id
_entity_poly.type
_entity_poly.pdbx_seq_one_letter_code
_entity_poly.pdbx_strand_id
1 'polypeptide(L)'
;MLQIKWDHPEKSDVFRWAVYYKYGNKWNYRILTRKDSSLDLLSEVTSANGKEKNSLTAYSVTAIDRTGNESDFVEYLTNPSK
;
A
#
# COMPACT_ATOMS: atom_id res chain seq x y z
N MET A 1 -3.84 7.51 11.63
CA MET A 1 -2.83 7.19 10.59
C MET A 1 -2.31 5.79 10.87
N LEU A 2 -2.06 5.00 9.83
CA LEU A 2 -1.43 3.70 9.91
C LEU A 2 -0.11 3.75 9.15
N GLN A 3 0.99 3.40 9.83
CA GLN A 3 2.28 3.23 9.18
C GLN A 3 2.46 1.77 8.77
N ILE A 4 2.51 1.52 7.47
CA ILE A 4 2.87 0.20 6.94
C ILE A 4 4.39 0.14 6.72
N LYS A 5 4.98 -1.00 7.03
CA LYS A 5 6.41 -1.28 6.88
C LYS A 5 6.58 -2.59 6.13
N TRP A 6 7.59 -2.66 5.28
CA TRP A 6 7.92 -3.86 4.53
C TRP A 6 9.43 -4.01 4.41
N ASP A 7 9.84 -5.23 4.06
CA ASP A 7 11.21 -5.54 3.70
C ASP A 7 11.22 -6.66 2.65
N HIS A 8 12.37 -6.88 2.02
CA HIS A 8 12.59 -7.99 1.10
C HIS A 8 13.98 -8.58 1.32
N PRO A 9 14.13 -9.92 1.32
CA PRO A 9 15.41 -10.56 1.57
C PRO A 9 16.47 -10.13 0.53
N GLU A 10 16.08 -10.08 -0.75
CA GLU A 10 16.96 -9.69 -1.86
C GLU A 10 16.75 -8.21 -2.22
N LYS A 11 17.18 -7.27 -1.38
CA LYS A 11 16.95 -5.82 -1.60
C LYS A 11 17.60 -5.29 -2.87
N SER A 12 18.68 -5.92 -3.35
CA SER A 12 19.38 -5.54 -4.59
C SER A 12 18.53 -5.74 -5.84
N ASP A 13 17.61 -6.70 -5.78
CA ASP A 13 16.79 -7.12 -6.91
C ASP A 13 15.52 -6.26 -7.03
N VAL A 14 15.18 -5.55 -5.95
CA VAL A 14 14.09 -4.57 -5.94
C VAL A 14 14.54 -3.25 -6.57
N PHE A 15 13.81 -2.84 -7.61
CA PHE A 15 13.97 -1.55 -8.25
C PHE A 15 12.97 -0.51 -7.72
N ARG A 16 11.72 -0.92 -7.54
CA ARG A 16 10.61 -0.09 -7.01
C ARG A 16 9.69 -0.93 -6.13
N TRP A 17 8.82 -0.25 -5.39
CA TRP A 17 7.68 -0.86 -4.71
C TRP A 17 6.39 -0.32 -5.29
N ALA A 18 5.38 -1.18 -5.50
CA ALA A 18 4.00 -0.71 -5.59
C ALA A 18 3.31 -0.97 -4.26
N VAL A 19 2.86 0.10 -3.63
CA VAL A 19 2.09 0.04 -2.39
C VAL A 19 0.63 0.31 -2.74
N TYR A 20 -0.17 -0.73 -2.67
CA TYR A 20 -1.61 -0.67 -2.89
C TYR A 20 -2.32 -0.46 -1.55
N TYR A 21 -3.37 0.34 -1.56
CA TYR A 21 -4.18 0.61 -0.37
C TYR A 21 -5.65 0.80 -0.75
N LYS A 22 -6.53 0.23 0.07
CA LYS A 22 -7.96 0.12 -0.18
C LYS A 22 -8.72 0.96 0.82
N TYR A 23 -9.48 1.93 0.32
CA TYR A 23 -10.44 2.69 1.12
C TYR A 23 -11.85 2.28 0.71
N GLY A 24 -12.62 1.69 1.63
CA GLY A 24 -13.88 1.03 1.31
C GLY A 24 -13.69 -0.09 0.28
N ASN A 25 -14.27 0.07 -0.91
CA ASN A 25 -14.16 -0.88 -2.03
C ASN A 25 -13.19 -0.44 -3.14
N LYS A 26 -12.47 0.68 -2.96
CA LYS A 26 -11.61 1.25 -3.99
C LYS A 26 -10.13 1.06 -3.66
N TRP A 27 -9.43 0.32 -4.53
CA TRP A 27 -7.97 0.25 -4.54
C TRP A 27 -7.36 1.50 -5.18
N ASN A 28 -6.28 1.97 -4.57
CA ASN A 28 -5.38 2.98 -5.10
C ASN A 28 -3.95 2.46 -4.90
N TYR A 29 -2.97 3.08 -5.55
CA TYR A 29 -1.57 2.68 -5.37
C TYR A 29 -0.62 3.86 -5.45
N ARG A 30 0.57 3.66 -4.88
CA ARG A 30 1.70 4.57 -4.99
C ARG A 30 2.96 3.78 -5.33
N ILE A 31 3.71 4.27 -6.31
CA ILE A 31 5.02 3.73 -6.64
C ILE A 31 6.09 4.43 -5.79
N LEU A 32 6.92 3.64 -5.13
CA LEU A 32 8.02 4.09 -4.28
C LEU A 32 9.36 3.60 -4.81
N THR A 33 10.44 4.16 -4.30
CA THR A 33 11.80 3.78 -4.68
C THR A 33 12.28 2.62 -3.81
N ARG A 34 13.29 1.86 -4.27
CA ARG A 34 13.92 0.81 -3.46
C ARG A 34 14.47 1.25 -2.09
N LYS A 35 14.65 2.56 -1.86
CA LYS A 35 15.13 3.09 -0.57
C LYS A 35 14.01 3.22 0.46
N ASP A 36 12.76 3.21 0.02
CA ASP A 36 11.60 3.31 0.89
C ASP A 36 11.29 1.93 1.49
N SER A 37 10.98 1.91 2.79
CA SER A 37 10.59 0.69 3.53
C SER A 37 9.35 0.90 4.39
N SER A 38 8.68 2.05 4.22
CA SER A 38 7.48 2.41 4.93
C SER A 38 6.65 3.46 4.19
N LEU A 39 5.35 3.47 4.43
CA LEU A 39 4.44 4.51 3.97
C LEU A 39 3.40 4.78 5.06
N ASP A 40 3.16 6.07 5.34
CA ASP A 40 2.07 6.48 6.21
C ASP A 40 0.78 6.62 5.39
N LEU A 41 -0.27 5.94 5.82
CA LEU A 41 -1.61 5.99 5.26
C LEU A 41 -2.58 6.64 6.25
N LEU A 42 -3.56 7.37 5.73
CA LEU A 42 -4.65 7.86 6.55
C LEU A 42 -5.52 6.67 6.96
N SER A 43 -6.05 6.67 8.19
CA SER A 43 -6.95 5.61 8.63
C SER A 43 -8.33 5.75 7.98
N GLU A 44 -8.67 6.96 7.54
CA GLU A 44 -9.91 7.28 6.84
C GLU A 44 -9.66 8.40 5.83
N VAL A 45 -10.42 8.39 4.73
CA VAL A 45 -10.46 9.48 3.75
C VAL A 45 -11.89 9.86 3.45
N THR A 46 -12.13 11.14 3.16
CA THR A 46 -13.43 11.59 2.66
C THR A 46 -13.57 11.22 1.18
N SER A 47 -14.72 10.69 0.80
CA SER A 47 -15.08 10.39 -0.58
C SER A 47 -15.06 11.66 -1.44
N ALA A 48 -14.92 11.50 -2.76
CA ALA A 48 -14.86 12.62 -3.70
C ALA A 48 -16.11 13.52 -3.66
N ASN A 49 -17.25 12.98 -3.23
CA ASN A 49 -18.50 13.73 -3.05
C ASN A 49 -18.57 14.52 -1.72
N GLY A 50 -17.57 14.39 -0.84
CA GLY A 50 -17.48 15.09 0.44
C GLY A 50 -18.39 14.54 1.56
N LYS A 51 -19.20 13.51 1.28
CA LYS A 51 -20.29 13.08 2.19
C LYS A 51 -19.97 11.84 3.01
N GLU A 52 -19.16 10.95 2.46
CA GLU A 52 -18.87 9.64 3.06
C GLU A 52 -17.41 9.57 3.51
N LYS A 53 -17.18 8.92 4.65
CA LYS A 53 -15.83 8.54 5.09
C LYS A 53 -15.58 7.09 4.70
N ASN A 54 -14.46 6.84 4.06
CA ASN A 54 -13.98 5.51 3.74
C ASN A 54 -12.78 5.19 4.61
N SER A 55 -12.92 4.20 5.49
CA SER A 55 -11.80 3.69 6.27
C SER A 55 -10.84 2.90 5.38
N LEU A 56 -9.56 2.91 5.75
CA LEU A 56 -8.58 1.99 5.19
C LEU A 56 -8.99 0.58 5.61
N THR A 57 -9.20 -0.31 4.63
CA THR A 57 -9.68 -1.68 4.85
C THR A 57 -8.63 -2.74 4.51
N ALA A 58 -7.70 -2.42 3.61
CA ALA A 58 -6.62 -3.31 3.25
C ALA A 58 -5.42 -2.56 2.63
N TYR A 59 -4.27 -3.22 2.59
CA TYR A 59 -3.11 -2.81 1.81
C TYR A 59 -2.39 -4.02 1.20
N SER A 60 -1.50 -3.78 0.25
CA SER A 60 -0.58 -4.77 -0.32
C SER A 60 0.72 -4.05 -0.71
N VAL A 61 1.84 -4.76 -0.67
CA VAL A 61 3.13 -4.26 -1.12
C VAL A 61 3.73 -5.30 -2.06
N THR A 62 4.02 -4.90 -3.30
CA THR A 62 4.73 -5.73 -4.28
C THR A 62 6.11 -5.15 -4.56
N ALA A 63 7.10 -6.04 -4.68
CA ALA A 63 8.43 -5.70 -5.17
C ALA A 63 8.38 -5.66 -6.71
N ILE A 64 9.03 -4.67 -7.32
CA ILE A 64 9.15 -4.54 -8.77
C ILE A 64 10.62 -4.61 -9.14
N ASP A 65 10.99 -5.53 -10.03
CA ASP A 65 12.36 -5.67 -10.52
C ASP A 65 12.73 -4.61 -11.59
N ARG A 66 13.96 -4.67 -12.11
CA ARG A 66 14.49 -3.71 -13.10
C ARG A 66 13.81 -3.81 -14.47
N THR A 67 13.15 -4.92 -14.76
CA THR A 67 12.42 -5.18 -16.01
C THR A 67 10.93 -4.91 -15.89
N GLY A 68 10.45 -4.62 -14.66
CA GLY A 68 9.06 -4.30 -14.39
C GLY A 68 8.20 -5.50 -13.95
N ASN A 69 8.80 -6.67 -13.68
CA ASN A 69 8.04 -7.78 -13.10
C ASN A 69 7.69 -7.45 -11.66
N GLU A 70 6.42 -7.66 -11.29
CA GLU A 70 5.93 -7.49 -9.92
C GLU A 70 5.85 -8.83 -9.20
N SER A 71 6.17 -8.85 -7.91
CA SER A 71 5.95 -10.01 -7.04
C SER A 71 4.46 -10.28 -6.82
N ASP A 72 4.15 -11.41 -6.20
CA ASP A 72 2.78 -11.78 -5.84
C ASP A 72 2.06 -10.68 -5.04
N PHE A 73 0.80 -10.46 -5.38
CA PHE A 73 -0.08 -9.56 -4.67
C PHE A 73 -0.72 -10.29 -3.48
N VAL A 74 -0.43 -9.84 -2.26
CA VAL A 74 -1.04 -10.38 -1.04
C VAL A 74 -1.84 -9.27 -0.34
N GLU A 75 -3.15 -9.49 -0.18
CA GLU A 75 -4.03 -8.55 0.52
C GLU A 75 -3.90 -8.71 2.05
N TYR A 76 -3.48 -7.63 2.72
CA TYR A 76 -3.43 -7.53 4.17
C TYR A 76 -4.60 -6.69 4.66
N LEU A 77 -5.53 -7.29 5.39
CA LEU A 77 -6.68 -6.59 5.97
C LEU A 77 -6.23 -5.71 7.13
N THR A 78 -6.74 -4.48 7.18
CA THR A 78 -6.54 -3.58 8.32
C THR A 78 -7.77 -3.64 9.20
N ASN A 79 -7.60 -4.04 10.47
CA ASN A 79 -8.71 -3.98 11.42
C ASN A 79 -9.08 -2.50 11.62
N PRO A 80 -10.36 -2.12 11.42
CA PRO A 80 -10.83 -0.81 11.85
C PRO A 80 -10.55 -0.71 13.37
N SER A 81 -9.82 0.31 13.78
CA SER A 81 -9.78 0.70 15.19
C SER A 81 -11.22 0.92 15.64
N LYS A 82 -11.72 0.07 16.53
CA LYS A 82 -13.02 0.21 17.20
C LYS A 82 -13.12 1.55 17.92
#